data_AF-A0A395GXS6-F1
#
_entry.id   AF-A0A395GXS6-F1
#
_cell.length_a   1.000
_cell.length_b   1.000
_cell.length_c   1.000
_cell.angle_alpha   90.00
_cell.angle_beta   90.00
_cell.angle_gamma   90.00
#
_symmetry.space_group_name_H-M   'P 1'
#
loop_
_entity.id
_entity.type
_entity.pdbx_description
1 polymer ?
#
loop_
_entity_poly.entity_id
_entity_poly.type
_entity_poly.pdbx_seq_one_letter_code
_entity_poly.pdbx_strand_id
1 'polypeptide(L)'
;MRIHLISVVLAAIGLSLLGGAALLYPWKAPGGNLAFCADCLAYVRDVEAMFRENNRAWANQQFFRYALDKSCHGQLLISGHCPQYRRRLLEQPGRYMSQLDHPYEACQAIQACK
;
A
#
# COMPACT_ATOMS: atom_id res chain seq x y z
N MET A 1 13.09 -22.41 48.19
CA MET A 1 13.41 -21.21 47.36
C MET A 1 13.69 -21.51 45.89
N ARG A 2 14.51 -22.51 45.52
CA ARG A 2 14.81 -22.83 44.09
C ARG A 2 13.59 -23.21 43.23
N ILE A 3 12.59 -23.89 43.81
CA ILE A 3 11.39 -24.35 43.08
C ILE A 3 10.47 -23.19 42.66
N HIS A 4 10.36 -22.15 43.50
CA HIS A 4 9.56 -20.96 43.18
C HIS A 4 10.20 -20.11 42.07
N LEU A 5 11.53 -20.03 42.03
CA LEU A 5 12.25 -19.35 40.94
C LEU A 5 12.03 -20.03 39.58
N ILE A 6 12.02 -21.36 39.55
CA ILE A 6 11.78 -22.13 38.31
C ILE A 6 10.36 -21.89 37.78
N SER A 7 9.36 -21.84 38.66
CA SER A 7 7.96 -21.57 38.25
C SER A 7 7.77 -20.16 37.69
N VAL A 8 8.45 -19.15 38.25
CA VAL A 8 8.36 -17.77 37.77
C VAL A 8 9.00 -17.61 36.39
N VAL A 9 10.14 -18.28 36.16
CA VAL A 9 10.82 -18.25 34.86
C VAL A 9 9.98 -18.95 33.79
N LEU A 10 9.36 -20.09 34.10
CA LEU A 10 8.46 -20.80 33.17
C LEU A 10 7.22 -19.96 32.81
N ALA A 11 6.61 -19.26 33.78
CA ALA A 11 5.48 -18.38 33.52
C ALA A 11 5.84 -17.20 32.62
N ALA A 12 7.00 -16.56 32.85
CA ALA A 12 7.49 -15.45 32.03
C ALA A 12 7.79 -15.87 30.58
N ILE A 13 8.38 -17.05 30.39
CA ILE A 13 8.65 -17.60 29.05
C ILE A 13 7.34 -17.94 28.33
N GLY A 14 6.36 -18.52 29.03
CA GLY A 14 5.04 -18.82 28.46
C GLY A 14 4.30 -17.56 27.97
N LEU A 15 4.28 -16.50 28.77
CA LEU A 15 3.70 -15.20 28.40
C LEU A 15 4.44 -14.54 27.24
N SER A 16 5.77 -14.67 27.18
CA SER A 16 6.58 -14.11 26.10
C SER A 16 6.35 -14.84 24.76
N LEU A 17 6.16 -16.15 24.79
CA LEU A 17 5.85 -16.94 23.59
C LEU A 17 4.43 -16.66 23.06
N LEU A 18 3.44 -16.50 23.96
CA LEU A 18 2.08 -16.14 23.58
C LEU A 18 1.97 -14.70 23.06
N GLY A 19 2.66 -13.74 23.69
CA GLY A 19 2.72 -12.35 23.23
C GLY A 19 3.53 -12.18 21.93
N GLY A 20 4.64 -12.91 21.79
CA GLY A 20 5.45 -12.91 20.57
C GLY A 20 4.71 -13.50 19.37
N ALA A 21 3.91 -14.55 19.57
CA ALA A 21 3.06 -15.10 18.52
C ALA A 21 1.98 -14.11 18.07
N ALA A 22 1.34 -13.38 18.99
CA ALA A 22 0.34 -12.37 18.64
C ALA A 22 0.91 -11.18 17.84
N LEU A 23 2.18 -10.81 18.07
CA LEU A 23 2.88 -9.77 17.32
C LEU A 23 3.41 -10.25 15.95
N LEU A 24 3.73 -11.55 15.84
CA LEU A 24 4.25 -12.15 14.60
C LEU A 24 3.16 -12.78 13.73
N TYR A 25 1.94 -12.94 14.22
CA TYR A 25 0.81 -13.36 13.38
C TYR A 25 0.54 -12.25 12.38
N PRO A 26 0.81 -12.45 11.08
CA PRO A 26 0.42 -11.48 10.09
C PRO A 26 -1.09 -11.48 10.13
N TRP A 27 -1.67 -10.37 10.56
CA TRP A 27 -3.10 -10.13 10.52
C TRP A 27 -3.47 -10.00 9.04
N LYS A 28 -3.51 -11.12 8.31
CA LYS A 28 -4.15 -11.24 7.01
C LYS A 28 -5.65 -11.16 7.27
N ALA A 29 -6.10 -9.95 7.59
CA ALA A 29 -7.49 -9.62 7.58
C ALA A 29 -8.01 -9.91 6.15
N PRO A 30 -9.17 -10.55 5.99
CA PRO A 30 -9.78 -10.77 4.68
C PRO A 30 -10.05 -9.46 3.92
N GLY A 31 -9.92 -8.30 4.58
CA GLY A 31 -9.94 -6.96 3.99
C GLY A 31 -8.64 -6.51 3.30
N GLY A 32 -7.57 -7.30 3.27
CA GLY A 32 -6.30 -6.89 2.64
C GLY A 32 -6.45 -6.50 1.15
N ASN A 33 -7.31 -7.20 0.40
CA ASN A 33 -7.64 -6.83 -0.98
C ASN A 33 -8.51 -5.57 -1.07
N LEU A 34 -9.42 -5.36 -0.11
CA LEU A 34 -10.28 -4.17 -0.05
C LEU A 34 -9.48 -2.91 0.29
N ALA A 35 -8.60 -3.01 1.30
CA ALA A 35 -7.69 -1.92 1.66
C ALA A 35 -6.72 -1.61 0.52
N PHE A 36 -6.13 -2.64 -0.12
CA PHE A 36 -5.24 -2.45 -1.26
C PHE A 36 -5.95 -1.82 -2.48
N CYS A 37 -7.22 -2.14 -2.73
CA CYS A 37 -8.00 -1.49 -3.78
C CYS A 37 -8.34 -0.04 -3.41
N ALA A 38 -8.83 0.20 -2.19
CA ALA A 38 -9.18 1.55 -1.72
C ALA A 38 -7.97 2.51 -1.72
N ASP A 39 -6.82 2.02 -1.26
CA ASP A 39 -5.55 2.77 -1.28
C ASP A 39 -5.10 3.09 -2.70
N CYS A 40 -5.28 2.16 -3.65
CA CYS A 40 -5.00 2.43 -5.05
C CYS A 40 -5.92 3.52 -5.61
N LEU A 41 -7.21 3.46 -5.32
CA LEU A 41 -8.18 4.46 -5.79
C LEU A 41 -7.83 5.86 -5.29
N ALA A 42 -7.46 5.98 -4.01
CA ALA A 42 -6.99 7.25 -3.45
C ALA A 42 -5.71 7.73 -4.15
N TYR A 43 -4.72 6.83 -4.29
CA TYR A 43 -3.46 7.14 -4.95
C TYR A 43 -3.62 7.61 -6.40
N VAL A 44 -4.48 6.96 -7.19
CA VAL A 44 -4.74 7.35 -8.60
C VAL A 44 -5.50 8.67 -8.67
N ARG A 45 -6.43 8.94 -7.75
CA ARG A 45 -7.14 10.24 -7.68
C ARG A 45 -6.21 11.40 -7.35
N ASP A 46 -5.23 11.20 -6.47
CA ASP A 46 -4.22 12.23 -6.17
C ASP A 46 -3.38 12.54 -7.42
N VAL A 47 -2.98 11.50 -8.17
CA VAL A 47 -2.28 11.65 -9.45
C VAL A 47 -3.15 12.39 -10.47
N GLU A 48 -4.42 12.00 -10.63
CA GLU A 48 -5.39 12.66 -11.52
C GLU A 48 -5.56 14.14 -11.16
N ALA A 49 -5.68 14.47 -9.88
CA ALA A 49 -5.77 15.84 -9.40
C ALA A 49 -4.56 16.67 -9.83
N MET A 50 -3.34 16.13 -9.70
CA MET A 50 -2.12 16.81 -10.16
C MET A 50 -2.14 17.07 -11.69
N PHE A 51 -2.66 16.13 -12.49
CA PHE A 51 -2.83 16.34 -13.93
C PHE A 51 -3.87 17.41 -14.25
N ARG A 52 -4.98 17.43 -13.53
CA ARG A 52 -6.01 18.46 -13.67
C ARG A 52 -5.48 19.86 -13.35
N GLU A 53 -4.64 19.99 -12.33
CA GLU A 53 -4.00 21.24 -11.93
C GLU A 53 -2.91 21.71 -12.91
N ASN A 54 -2.24 20.80 -13.60
CA ASN A 54 -1.13 21.09 -14.51
C ASN A 54 -1.54 21.07 -15.99
N ASN A 55 -2.68 21.67 -16.32
CA ASN A 55 -3.18 21.80 -17.70
C ASN A 55 -3.23 20.46 -18.46
N ARG A 56 -3.54 19.35 -17.78
CA ARG A 56 -3.78 18.06 -18.44
C ARG A 56 -2.58 17.63 -19.29
N ALA A 57 -1.41 17.54 -18.67
CA ALA A 57 -0.13 17.14 -19.28
C ALA A 57 -0.08 15.66 -19.74
N TRP A 58 -1.12 15.16 -20.40
CA TRP A 58 -1.38 13.77 -20.77
C TRP A 58 -0.34 13.14 -21.71
N ALA A 59 0.44 13.95 -22.42
CA ALA A 59 1.54 13.47 -23.26
C ALA A 59 2.89 13.40 -22.50
N ASN A 60 2.95 13.92 -21.26
CA ASN A 60 4.20 14.07 -20.53
C ASN A 60 4.44 12.90 -19.54
N GLN A 61 5.18 11.90 -20.01
CA GLN A 61 5.54 10.73 -19.20
C GLN A 61 6.44 11.09 -18.00
N GLN A 62 7.25 12.16 -18.09
CA GLN A 62 8.07 12.61 -16.97
C GLN A 62 7.20 13.21 -15.87
N PHE A 63 6.17 13.97 -16.25
CA PHE A 63 5.18 14.48 -15.31
C PHE A 63 4.39 13.35 -14.66
N PHE A 64 4.04 12.30 -15.41
CA PHE A 64 3.40 11.11 -14.83
C PHE A 64 4.26 10.44 -13.76
N ARG A 65 5.54 10.20 -14.05
CA ARG A 65 6.47 9.63 -13.08
C ARG A 65 6.60 10.52 -11.84
N TYR A 66 6.71 11.83 -12.04
CA TYR A 66 6.74 12.81 -10.95
C TYR A 66 5.47 12.76 -10.10
N ALA A 67 4.28 12.72 -10.72
CA ALA A 67 3.01 12.68 -10.00
C ALA A 67 2.86 11.39 -9.17
N LEU A 68 3.29 10.24 -9.71
CA LEU A 68 3.33 8.99 -8.98
C LEU A 68 4.28 9.06 -7.77
N ASP A 69 5.49 9.62 -7.97
CA ASP A 69 6.46 9.81 -6.88
C ASP A 69 5.92 10.74 -5.79
N LYS A 70 5.31 11.87 -6.18
CA LYS A 70 4.77 12.87 -5.25
C LYS A 70 3.58 12.35 -4.44
N SER A 71 2.70 11.58 -5.08
CA SER A 71 1.52 10.97 -4.43
C SER A 71 1.88 9.83 -3.48
N CYS A 72 3.14 9.37 -3.49
CA CYS A 72 3.62 8.28 -2.63
C CYS A 72 4.11 8.82 -1.28
N HIS A 73 3.19 9.05 -0.35
CA HIS A 73 3.49 9.61 0.96
C HIS A 73 2.55 9.07 2.06
N GLY A 74 2.78 9.45 3.31
CA GLY A 74 1.92 9.12 4.45
C GLY A 74 1.71 7.62 4.63
N GLN A 75 0.46 7.22 4.89
CA GLN A 75 0.12 5.83 5.15
C GLN A 75 0.37 4.91 3.95
N LEU A 76 0.20 5.41 2.72
CA LEU A 76 0.43 4.64 1.49
C LEU A 76 1.91 4.26 1.32
N LEU A 77 2.81 5.12 1.80
CA LEU A 77 4.25 4.84 1.85
C LEU A 77 4.59 3.84 2.96
N ILE A 78 4.04 4.06 4.16
CA ILE A 78 4.29 3.21 5.34
C ILE A 78 3.79 1.77 5.11
N SER A 79 2.61 1.60 4.48
CA SER A 79 2.06 0.28 4.15
C SER A 79 2.82 -0.44 3.03
N GLY A 80 3.71 0.25 2.31
CA GLY A 80 4.41 -0.28 1.15
C GLY A 80 3.49 -0.48 -0.07
N HIS A 81 2.29 0.10 -0.06
CA HIS A 81 1.34 0.03 -1.17
C HIS A 81 1.74 0.95 -2.33
N CYS A 82 2.08 2.21 -2.09
CA CYS A 82 2.41 3.14 -3.19
C CYS A 82 3.66 2.74 -4.00
N PRO A 83 4.76 2.19 -3.44
CA PRO A 83 5.87 1.71 -4.25
C PRO A 83 5.46 0.55 -5.18
N GLN A 84 4.49 -0.28 -4.77
CA GLN A 84 3.94 -1.34 -5.60
C GLN A 84 3.09 -0.78 -6.74
N TYR A 85 2.15 0.13 -6.43
CA TYR A 85 1.31 0.78 -7.45
C TYR A 85 2.17 1.52 -8.47
N ARG A 86 3.11 2.34 -8.00
CA ARG A 86 4.04 3.08 -8.84
C ARG A 86 4.78 2.16 -9.81
N ARG A 87 5.34 1.05 -9.32
CA ARG A 87 6.08 0.11 -10.16
C ARG A 87 5.19 -0.41 -11.29
N ARG A 88 3.98 -0.87 -10.96
CA ARG A 88 3.03 -1.44 -11.93
C ARG A 88 2.53 -0.38 -12.93
N LEU A 89 2.22 0.83 -12.46
CA LEU A 89 1.79 1.96 -13.32
C LEU A 89 2.91 2.46 -14.25
N LEU A 90 4.17 2.24 -13.91
CA LEU A 90 5.30 2.59 -14.78
C LEU A 90 5.65 1.50 -15.81
N GLU A 91 5.01 0.33 -15.78
CA GLU A 91 5.24 -0.73 -16.77
C GLU A 91 4.73 -0.32 -18.16
N GLN A 92 3.59 0.39 -18.22
CA GLN A 92 2.96 0.85 -19.46
C GLN A 92 2.44 2.28 -19.28
N PRO A 93 3.33 3.28 -19.13
CA PRO A 93 2.95 4.62 -18.69
C PRO A 93 1.95 5.29 -19.63
N GLY A 94 2.10 5.15 -20.96
CA GLY A 94 1.15 5.70 -21.92
C GLY A 94 -0.28 5.15 -21.77
N ARG A 95 -0.41 3.84 -21.50
CA ARG A 95 -1.71 3.19 -21.28
C ARG A 95 -2.37 3.65 -19.98
N TYR A 96 -1.61 3.70 -18.89
CA TYR A 96 -2.17 4.04 -17.59
C TYR A 96 -2.42 5.55 -17.43
N MET A 97 -1.63 6.39 -18.10
CA MET A 97 -1.92 7.82 -18.19
C MET A 97 -3.28 8.08 -18.85
N SER A 98 -3.65 7.35 -19.91
CA SER A 98 -4.98 7.50 -20.54
C SER A 98 -6.14 6.97 -19.69
N GLN A 99 -5.86 6.32 -18.56
CA GLN A 99 -6.87 5.73 -17.66
C GLN A 99 -7.00 6.49 -16.34
N LEU A 100 -6.27 7.61 -16.13
CA LEU A 100 -6.36 8.37 -14.87
C LEU A 100 -7.76 8.92 -14.61
N ASP A 101 -8.50 9.27 -15.66
CA ASP A 101 -9.90 9.71 -15.56
C ASP A 101 -10.85 8.57 -15.15
N HIS A 102 -10.36 7.31 -15.11
CA HIS A 102 -11.08 6.12 -14.69
C HIS A 102 -10.31 5.37 -13.59
N PRO A 103 -10.25 5.90 -12.36
CA PRO A 103 -9.39 5.37 -11.29
C PRO A 103 -9.61 3.88 -10.98
N TYR A 104 -10.85 3.40 -11.07
CA TYR A 104 -11.17 1.99 -10.85
C TYR A 104 -10.53 1.09 -11.92
N GLU A 105 -10.62 1.48 -13.19
CA GLU A 105 -10.06 0.72 -14.31
C GLU A 105 -8.54 0.70 -14.26
N ALA A 106 -7.91 1.84 -13.92
CA ALA A 106 -6.47 1.92 -13.71
C ALA A 106 -6.02 0.97 -12.58
N CYS A 107 -6.75 0.96 -11.46
CA CYS A 107 -6.47 0.08 -10.33
C CYS A 107 -6.74 -1.41 -10.63
N GLN A 108 -7.75 -1.72 -11.43
CA GLN A 108 -8.00 -3.08 -11.88
C GLN A 108 -6.89 -3.56 -12.84
N ALA A 109 -6.44 -2.71 -13.75
CA ALA A 109 -5.41 -3.04 -14.73
C ALA A 109 -4.05 -3.38 -14.09
N ILE A 110 -3.74 -2.79 -12.93
CA ILE A 110 -2.56 -3.14 -12.13
C ILE A 110 -2.85 -4.19 -11.05
N GLN A 111 -4.00 -4.88 -11.11
CA GLN A 111 -4.41 -5.92 -10.16
C GLN A 111 -4.45 -5.45 -8.70
N ALA A 112 -4.80 -4.18 -8.48
CA ALA A 112 -5.08 -3.65 -7.14
C ALA A 112 -6.56 -3.82 -6.76
N CYS A 113 -7.46 -3.64 -7.73
CA CYS A 113 -8.88 -3.95 -7.61
C CYS A 113 -9.23 -5.21 -8.44
N LYS A 114 -10.34 -5.86 -8.12
CA LYS A 114 -10.87 -7.01 -8.86
C LYS A 114 -12.01 -6.62 -9.76
#